data_AF-A0A2E0DST6-F1
#
_entry.id   AF-A0A2E0DST6-F1
#
_cell.length_a   1.000
_cell.length_b   1.000
_cell.length_c   1.000
_cell.angle_alpha   90.00
_cell.angle_beta   90.00
_cell.angle_gamma   90.00
#
_symmetry.space_group_name_H-M   'P 1'
#
loop_
_entity.id
_entity.type
_entity.pdbx_description
1 polymer ?
#
loop_
_entity_poly.entity_id
_entity_poly.type
_entity_poly.pdbx_seq_one_letter_code
_entity_poly.pdbx_strand_id
1 'polypeptide(L)'
;MCTIHDCATGETTERELTEEEYAQRDANIALAEEQAAVMAQEQADAAAGRQKLFDLGLSEAEVNALVGPPPPEGAPDVEAPDPA
;
A
#
# COMPACT_ATOMS: atom_id res chain seq x y z
N MET A 1 8.53 19.18 -10.79
CA MET A 1 9.53 18.69 -11.75
C MET A 1 9.25 17.24 -12.05
N CYS A 2 9.13 16.85 -13.32
CA CYS A 2 9.13 15.44 -13.74
C CYS A 2 10.32 15.19 -14.66
N THR A 3 10.74 13.94 -14.71
CA THR A 3 11.87 13.47 -15.50
C THR A 3 11.30 12.53 -16.55
N ILE A 4 11.47 12.89 -17.82
CA ILE A 4 11.00 12.10 -18.96
C ILE A 4 12.22 11.46 -19.58
N HIS A 5 12.25 10.13 -19.58
CA HIS A 5 13.30 9.36 -20.23
C HIS A 5 12.81 8.84 -21.58
N ASP A 6 13.44 9.29 -22.66
CA ASP A 6 13.20 8.76 -23.99
C ASP A 6 14.01 7.48 -24.19
N CYS A 7 13.34 6.33 -24.23
CA CYS A 7 13.97 5.02 -24.39
C CYS A 7 14.59 4.80 -25.79
N ALA A 8 14.22 5.59 -26.80
CA ALA A 8 14.74 5.47 -28.16
C ALA A 8 16.02 6.29 -28.37
N THR A 9 16.09 7.48 -27.77
CA THR A 9 17.28 8.36 -27.87
C THR A 9 18.23 8.21 -26.69
N GLY A 10 17.76 7.66 -25.58
CA GLY A 10 18.52 7.58 -24.32
C GLY A 10 18.59 8.92 -23.58
N GLU A 11 17.92 9.96 -24.07
CA GLU A 11 17.94 11.28 -23.46
C GLU A 11 16.99 11.33 -22.28
N THR A 12 17.37 12.12 -21.27
CA THR A 12 16.55 12.43 -20.11
C THR A 12 16.29 13.93 -20.11
N THR A 13 15.02 14.31 -20.09
CA THR A 13 14.61 15.71 -20.04
C THR A 13 13.89 15.98 -18.73
N GLU A 14 14.20 17.11 -18.10
CA GLU A 14 13.47 17.58 -16.94
C GLU A 14 12.54 18.71 -17.36
N ARG A 15 11.27 18.60 -16.97
CA ARG A 15 10.27 19.63 -17.21
C ARG A 15 9.50 19.92 -15.93
N GLU A 16 9.01 21.14 -15.80
CA GLU A 16 7.96 21.42 -14.83
C GLU A 16 6.70 20.62 -15.17
N LEU A 17 5.97 20.24 -14.13
CA LEU A 17 4.65 19.61 -14.30
C LEU A 17 3.68 20.70 -14.75
N THR A 18 2.70 20.35 -15.57
CA THR A 18 1.58 21.25 -15.87
C THR A 18 0.64 21.35 -14.67
N GLU A 19 -0.25 22.34 -14.67
CA GLU A 19 -1.22 22.53 -13.59
C GLU A 19 -2.12 21.30 -13.40
N GLU A 20 -2.52 20.64 -14.50
CA GLU A 20 -3.32 19.41 -14.46
C GLU A 20 -2.54 18.24 -13.86
N GLU A 21 -1.25 18.11 -14.20
CA GLU A 21 -0.39 17.06 -13.65
C GLU A 21 -0.12 17.28 -12.15
N TYR A 22 0.01 18.54 -11.70
CA TYR A 22 0.06 18.86 -10.28
C TYR A 22 -1.25 18.49 -9.57
N ALA A 23 -2.40 18.85 -10.14
CA ALA A 23 -3.70 18.52 -9.55
C ALA A 23 -3.91 16.99 -9.43
N GLN A 24 -3.50 16.22 -10.44
CA GLN A 24 -3.59 14.76 -10.38
C GLN A 24 -2.63 14.18 -9.33
N ARG A 25 -1.40 14.70 -9.24
CA ARG A 25 -0.44 14.30 -8.22
C ARG A 25 -0.99 14.54 -6.82
N ASP A 26 -1.55 15.71 -6.58
CA ASP A 26 -2.09 16.07 -5.27
C ASP A 26 -3.31 15.20 -4.92
N ALA A 27 -4.19 14.91 -5.89
CA ALA A 27 -5.30 13.98 -5.69
C ALA A 27 -4.83 12.55 -5.36
N ASN A 28 -3.79 12.07 -6.04
CA ASN A 28 -3.21 10.76 -5.76
C ASN A 28 -2.56 10.70 -4.37
N ILE A 29 -1.88 11.78 -3.94
CA ILE A 29 -1.31 11.87 -2.59
C ILE A 29 -2.41 11.80 -1.54
N ALA A 30 -3.48 12.60 -1.69
CA ALA A 30 -4.59 12.59 -0.75
C ALA A 30 -5.26 11.22 -0.64
N LEU A 31 -5.44 10.54 -1.78
CA LEU A 31 -5.98 9.18 -1.82
C LEU A 31 -5.06 8.15 -1.15
N ALA A 32 -3.74 8.27 -1.36
CA ALA A 32 -2.76 7.38 -0.74
C ALA A 32 -2.71 7.56 0.79
N GLU A 33 -2.82 8.80 1.28
CA GLU A 33 -2.88 9.10 2.72
C GLU A 33 -4.13 8.50 3.37
N GLU A 34 -5.30 8.60 2.72
CA GLU A 34 -6.53 7.99 3.20
C GLU A 34 -6.41 6.46 3.26
N GLN A 35 -5.89 5.84 2.21
CA GLN A 35 -5.72 4.38 2.16
C GLN A 35 -4.68 3.88 3.18
N ALA A 36 -3.59 4.62 3.39
CA ALA A 36 -2.58 4.25 4.37
C ALA A 36 -3.16 4.19 5.79
N ALA A 37 -4.03 5.12 6.16
CA ALA A 37 -4.70 5.11 7.46
C ALA A 37 -5.63 3.90 7.63
N VAL A 38 -6.41 3.57 6.60
CA VAL A 38 -7.32 2.41 6.60
C VAL A 38 -6.52 1.11 6.68
N MET A 39 -5.48 0.94 5.86
CA MET A 39 -4.65 -0.25 5.87
C MET A 39 -3.92 -0.43 7.21
N ALA A 40 -3.40 0.64 7.81
CA ALA A 40 -2.78 0.58 9.13
C ALA A 40 -3.77 0.14 10.21
N GLN A 41 -5.02 0.63 10.14
CA GLN A 41 -6.08 0.20 11.06
C GLN A 41 -6.46 -1.27 10.84
N GLU A 42 -6.65 -1.71 9.59
CA GLU A 42 -7.01 -3.09 9.27
C GLU A 42 -5.92 -4.08 9.72
N GLN A 43 -4.64 -3.73 9.56
CA GLN A 43 -3.52 -4.53 10.06
C GLN A 43 -3.52 -4.60 11.60
N ALA A 44 -3.75 -3.48 12.28
CA ALA A 44 -3.85 -3.44 13.73
C ALA A 44 -5.04 -4.27 14.26
N ASP A 45 -6.19 -4.18 13.60
CA ASP A 45 -7.39 -4.93 13.95
C ASP A 45 -7.23 -6.43 13.67
N ALA A 46 -6.57 -6.80 12.57
CA ALA A 46 -6.25 -8.20 12.27
C ALA A 46 -5.30 -8.80 13.32
N ALA A 47 -4.25 -8.07 13.70
CA ALA A 47 -3.32 -8.50 14.75
C ALA A 47 -4.03 -8.62 16.10
N ALA A 48 -4.82 -7.63 16.48
CA ALA A 48 -5.58 -7.63 17.74
C ALA A 48 -6.64 -8.74 17.77
N GLY A 49 -7.32 -9.01 16.64
CA GLY A 49 -8.29 -10.09 16.50
C GLY A 49 -7.64 -11.46 16.69
N ARG A 50 -6.48 -11.69 16.07
CA ARG A 50 -5.69 -12.91 16.25
C ARG A 50 -5.23 -13.09 17.71
N GLN A 51 -4.75 -12.02 18.35
CA GLN A 51 -4.37 -12.07 19.75
C GLN A 51 -5.55 -12.49 20.65
N LYS A 52 -6.74 -11.93 20.43
CA LYS A 52 -7.94 -12.34 21.17
C LYS A 52 -8.28 -13.82 20.97
N LEU A 53 -8.08 -14.37 19.78
CA LEU A 53 -8.30 -15.80 19.52
C LEU A 53 -7.28 -16.67 20.28
N PHE A 54 -6.03 -16.24 20.36
CA PHE A 54 -5.03 -16.88 21.22
C PHE A 54 -5.40 -16.80 22.70
N ASP A 55 -5.89 -15.65 23.16
CA ASP A 55 -6.32 -15.46 24.55
C ASP A 55 -7.54 -16.34 24.91
N LEU A 56 -8.36 -16.70 23.92
CA LEU A 56 -9.45 -17.69 24.06
C LEU A 56 -8.95 -19.14 24.08
N GLY A 57 -7.64 -19.36 23.92
CA GLY A 57 -7.00 -20.67 24.00
C GLY A 57 -6.95 -21.44 22.68
N LEU A 58 -7.23 -20.80 21.53
CA LEU A 58 -7.06 -21.43 20.23
C LEU A 58 -5.57 -21.58 19.91
N SER A 59 -5.21 -22.71 19.31
CA SER A 59 -3.88 -22.91 18.76
C SER A 59 -3.68 -22.12 17.47
N GLU A 60 -2.42 -21.88 17.10
CA GLU A 60 -2.06 -21.21 15.85
C GLU A 60 -2.66 -21.88 14.61
N ALA A 61 -2.72 -23.22 14.59
CA ALA A 61 -3.33 -23.96 13.50
C ALA A 61 -4.84 -23.68 13.37
N GLU A 62 -5.55 -23.55 14.50
CA GLU A 62 -6.99 -23.25 14.52
C GLU A 62 -7.26 -21.79 14.14
N VAL A 63 -6.45 -20.85 14.63
CA VAL A 63 -6.54 -19.44 14.22
C VAL A 63 -6.28 -19.31 12.71
N ASN A 64 -5.23 -19.95 12.20
CA ASN A 64 -4.91 -19.94 10.77
C ASN A 64 -6.03 -20.57 9.92
N ALA A 65 -6.71 -21.61 10.43
CA ALA A 65 -7.84 -22.22 9.74
C ALA A 65 -9.08 -21.31 9.69
N LEU A 66 -9.26 -20.43 10.68
CA LEU A 66 -10.42 -19.53 10.76
C LEU A 66 -10.22 -18.21 10.04
N VAL A 67 -9.03 -17.61 10.14
CA VAL A 67 -8.76 -16.25 9.62
C VAL A 67 -7.63 -16.19 8.59
N GLY A 68 -7.09 -17.35 8.18
CA GLY A 68 -5.93 -17.42 7.27
C GLY A 68 -4.60 -17.16 8.00
N PRO A 69 -3.44 -17.47 7.38
CA PRO A 69 -2.13 -17.17 7.97
C PRO A 69 -1.91 -15.65 8.09
N PRO A 70 -1.05 -15.19 9.03
CA PRO A 70 -0.70 -13.78 9.09
C PRO A 70 -0.05 -13.35 7.76
N PRO A 71 -0.30 -12.11 7.30
CA PRO A 71 0.42 -11.57 6.14
C PRO A 71 1.93 -11.56 6.44
N PRO A 72 2.80 -11.81 5.45
CA PRO A 72 4.24 -11.82 5.68
C PRO A 72 4.71 -10.44 6.18
N GLU A 73 5.54 -10.43 7.22
CA GLU A 73 6.13 -9.19 7.76
C GLU A 73 6.88 -8.46 6.65
N GLY A 74 6.41 -7.27 6.28
CA GLY A 74 7.01 -6.47 5.21
C GLY A 74 6.52 -6.81 3.79
N ALA A 75 5.34 -7.43 3.63
CA ALA A 75 4.64 -7.33 2.35
C ALA A 75 4.55 -5.84 1.99
N PRO A 76 5.08 -5.39 0.83
CA PRO A 76 4.87 -4.02 0.40
C PRO A 76 3.38 -3.79 0.37
N ASP A 77 2.94 -2.66 0.92
CA ASP A 77 1.64 -2.07 0.67
C ASP A 77 1.28 -2.39 -0.78
N VAL A 78 0.20 -3.16 -0.97
CA VAL A 78 -0.20 -3.76 -2.24
C VAL A 78 0.11 -2.76 -3.35
N GLU A 79 1.14 -3.07 -4.13
CA GLU A 79 1.76 -2.14 -5.08
C GLU A 79 0.63 -1.47 -5.86
N ALA A 80 0.43 -0.17 -5.64
CA ALA A 80 -0.55 0.60 -6.37
C ALA A 80 -0.32 0.27 -7.86
N PRO A 81 -1.37 -0.10 -8.62
CA PRO A 81 -1.18 -0.55 -9.98
C PRO A 81 -0.38 0.51 -10.74
N ASP A 82 0.78 0.07 -11.23
CA ASP A 82 1.72 0.86 -12.02
C ASP A 82 0.93 1.65 -13.08
N PRO A 83 0.99 3.00 -13.11
CA PRO A 83 0.28 3.76 -14.12
C PRO A 83 0.92 3.47 -15.49
N ALA A 84 0.25 2.61 -16.26
CA ALA A 84 0.59 2.26 -17.64
C ALA A 84 0.50 3.46 -18.61
#